data_AF-A0A1J3GLI0-F1
#
_entry.id   AF-A0A1J3GLI0-F1
#
_cell.length_a   1.000
_cell.length_b   1.000
_cell.length_c   1.000
_cell.angle_alpha   90.00
_cell.angle_beta   90.00
_cell.angle_gamma   90.00
#
_symmetry.space_group_name_H-M   'P 1'
#
loop_
_entity.id
_entity.type
_entity.pdbx_description
1 polymer ?
#
loop_
_entity_poly.entity_id
_entity_poly.type
_entity_poly.pdbx_seq_one_letter_code
_entity_poly.pdbx_strand_id
1 'polypeptide(L)'
;KQIMSRMKKPEIKTKPELQGKKQVDSLISKYPVLRRRERLVVFAVDCYDDEGAPDEKSMVPMIQNIIKAVRSDPQMAKNSGFALSTSMPLDELTSFLKSAKIPVSEFDALICSSGSEVYYPGVEDGKLLPDPDYSSHIDYRWGNEGR
;
A
#
# COMPACT_ATOMS: atom_id res chain seq x y z
N LYS A 1 52.46 17.52 38.66
CA LYS A 1 51.21 17.38 39.46
C LYS A 1 50.10 18.09 38.68
N GLN A 2 49.32 17.35 37.89
CA GLN A 2 48.28 17.89 37.00
C GLN A 2 46.92 17.56 37.62
N ILE A 3 46.14 18.58 37.95
CA ILE A 3 44.86 18.47 38.67
C ILE A 3 43.75 18.34 37.62
N MET A 4 43.12 17.17 37.56
CA MET A 4 41.93 16.90 36.74
C MET A 4 40.70 17.50 37.42
N SER A 5 40.05 18.49 36.79
CA SER A 5 38.76 18.99 37.27
C SER A 5 37.63 18.04 36.89
N ARG A 6 36.94 17.49 37.90
CA ARG A 6 35.73 16.67 37.77
C ARG A 6 34.52 17.59 37.62
N MET A 7 33.84 17.54 36.47
CA MET A 7 32.49 18.10 36.34
C MET A 7 31.47 17.10 36.91
N LYS A 8 30.75 17.50 37.96
CA LYS A 8 29.61 16.74 38.52
C LYS A 8 28.39 16.98 37.64
N LYS A 9 27.79 15.90 37.13
CA LYS A 9 26.48 15.91 36.46
C LYS A 9 25.38 15.87 37.53
N PRO A 10 24.33 16.71 37.47
CA PRO A 10 23.25 16.65 38.44
C PRO A 10 22.37 15.42 38.20
N GLU A 11 22.05 14.75 39.30
CA GLU A 11 21.09 13.65 39.40
C GLU A 11 19.66 14.18 39.25
N ILE A 12 18.87 13.60 38.35
CA ILE A 12 17.41 13.72 38.39
C ILE A 12 16.84 12.34 38.70
N LYS A 13 16.17 12.29 39.85
CA LYS A 13 15.52 11.12 40.44
C LYS A 13 14.24 10.76 39.67
N THR A 14 14.14 9.44 39.42
CA THR A 14 12.96 8.56 39.44
C THR A 14 11.65 8.97 38.75
N LYS A 15 11.21 8.07 37.84
CA LYS A 15 9.92 7.99 37.13
C LYS A 15 8.69 8.01 38.06
N PRO A 16 7.52 8.43 37.55
CA PRO A 16 6.28 7.69 37.70
C PRO A 16 6.05 6.79 36.48
N GLU A 17 5.64 5.55 36.76
CA GLU A 17 5.27 4.54 35.78
C GLU A 17 4.02 4.96 35.00
N LEU A 18 4.09 5.03 33.67
CA LEU A 18 2.96 4.67 32.83
C LEU A 18 3.22 3.27 32.27
N GLN A 19 2.50 2.31 32.82
CA GLN A 19 2.40 0.96 32.29
C GLN A 19 1.79 1.03 30.88
N GLY A 20 2.52 0.53 29.90
CA GLY A 20 2.09 0.50 28.50
C GLY A 20 3.24 0.25 27.52
N LYS A 21 4.23 -0.57 27.90
CA LYS A 21 5.27 -1.07 26.98
C LYS A 21 5.24 -2.59 26.95
N LYS A 22 4.40 -3.16 26.08
CA LYS A 22 4.67 -4.43 25.39
C LYS A 22 4.03 -4.35 24.00
N GLN A 23 4.81 -4.71 22.97
CA GLN A 23 4.48 -4.77 21.54
C GLN A 23 4.60 -3.48 20.74
N VAL A 24 5.82 -2.97 20.58
CA VAL A 24 6.13 -2.07 19.43
C VAL A 24 7.25 -2.63 18.56
N ASP A 25 8.09 -3.55 19.09
CA ASP A 25 9.24 -4.10 18.35
C ASP A 25 8.94 -5.37 17.52
N SER A 26 7.70 -5.89 17.52
CA SER A 26 7.33 -7.11 16.77
C SER A 26 6.50 -6.86 15.50
N LEU A 27 6.08 -5.62 15.24
CA LEU A 27 5.43 -5.23 13.98
C LEU A 27 6.50 -4.89 12.93
N ILE A 28 7.45 -5.81 12.72
CA ILE A 28 8.21 -5.85 11.46
C ILE A 28 7.12 -5.92 10.38
N SER A 29 6.81 -4.77 9.77
CA SER A 29 5.58 -4.57 9.00
C SER A 29 5.30 -5.78 8.10
N LYS A 30 4.09 -6.32 8.23
CA LYS A 30 3.60 -7.55 7.59
C LYS A 30 3.55 -7.45 6.05
N TYR A 31 4.16 -6.42 5.47
CA TYR A 31 4.11 -6.06 4.06
C TYR A 31 5.53 -6.03 3.48
N PRO A 32 6.06 -7.20 3.08
CA PRO A 32 7.43 -7.34 2.60
C PRO A 32 7.67 -6.73 1.21
N VAL A 33 6.62 -6.54 0.40
CA VAL A 33 6.77 -6.24 -1.04
C VAL A 33 7.04 -4.75 -1.32
N LEU A 34 6.35 -3.85 -0.62
CA LEU A 34 6.49 -2.40 -0.84
C LEU A 34 7.82 -1.82 -0.34
N ARG A 35 8.50 -2.49 0.61
CA ARG A 35 9.74 -1.95 1.19
C ARG A 35 10.99 -2.12 0.32
N ARG A 36 10.92 -2.88 -0.78
CA ARG A 36 12.07 -3.07 -1.70
C ARG A 36 12.02 -2.20 -2.94
N ARG A 37 10.87 -1.63 -3.28
CA ARG A 37 10.69 -0.83 -4.50
C ARG A 37 10.77 0.66 -4.14
N GLU A 38 11.57 1.40 -4.89
CA GLU A 38 11.83 2.83 -4.66
C GLU A 38 10.77 3.73 -5.30
N ARG A 39 9.94 3.16 -6.18
CA ARG A 39 8.95 3.89 -6.98
C ARG A 39 7.67 3.08 -7.05
N LEU A 40 6.53 3.76 -7.17
CA LEU A 40 5.22 3.14 -7.34
C LEU A 40 4.51 3.81 -8.52
N VAL A 41 4.04 2.99 -9.47
CA VAL A 41 3.22 3.45 -10.59
C VAL A 41 1.78 3.05 -10.29
N VAL A 42 0.89 4.05 -10.17
CA VAL A 42 -0.52 3.83 -9.85
C VAL A 42 -1.35 3.96 -11.11
N PHE A 43 -2.17 2.94 -11.39
CA PHE A 43 -3.09 2.92 -12.51
C PHE A 43 -4.47 3.29 -11.95
N ALA A 44 -4.89 4.55 -12.09
CA ALA A 44 -6.26 4.97 -11.76
C ALA A 44 -7.12 4.83 -13.01
N VAL A 45 -7.88 3.73 -13.11
CA VAL A 45 -8.61 3.37 -14.33
C VAL A 45 -10.04 2.99 -13.98
N ASP A 46 -10.97 3.67 -14.62
CA ASP A 46 -12.41 3.40 -14.57
C ASP A 46 -12.95 3.62 -15.99
N CYS A 47 -13.21 2.51 -16.70
CA CYS A 47 -13.81 2.54 -18.02
C CYS A 47 -14.88 1.45 -18.05
N TYR A 48 -16.13 1.86 -18.17
CA TYR A 48 -17.26 0.95 -18.19
C TYR A 48 -18.01 1.16 -19.50
N ASP A 49 -18.59 0.08 -20.02
CA ASP A 49 -19.47 0.12 -21.17
C ASP A 49 -20.87 0.66 -20.80
N ASP A 50 -21.74 0.76 -21.80
CA ASP A 50 -23.11 1.29 -21.62
C ASP A 50 -23.96 0.43 -20.66
N GLU A 51 -23.56 -0.83 -20.41
CA GLU A 51 -24.22 -1.74 -19.48
C GLU A 51 -23.60 -1.69 -18.06
N GLY A 52 -22.59 -0.85 -17.87
CA GLY A 52 -21.86 -0.70 -16.60
C GLY A 52 -20.85 -1.81 -16.34
N ALA A 53 -20.54 -2.66 -17.33
CA ALA A 53 -19.49 -3.66 -17.22
C ALA A 53 -18.13 -3.07 -17.60
N PRO A 54 -17.01 -3.61 -17.11
CA PRO A 54 -15.69 -3.07 -17.44
C PRO A 54 -15.39 -3.19 -18.94
N ASP A 55 -14.99 -2.09 -19.59
CA ASP A 55 -14.61 -2.12 -21.00
C ASP A 55 -13.26 -2.81 -21.19
N GLU A 56 -13.28 -4.14 -21.27
CA GLU A 56 -12.10 -4.97 -21.42
C GLU A 56 -11.26 -4.58 -22.66
N LYS A 57 -11.90 -4.13 -23.75
CA LYS A 57 -11.21 -3.79 -25.00
C LYS A 57 -10.30 -2.59 -24.85
N SER A 58 -10.66 -1.66 -23.97
CA SER A 58 -9.88 -0.45 -23.70
C SER A 58 -8.97 -0.63 -22.49
N MET A 59 -9.49 -1.17 -21.38
CA MET A 59 -8.76 -1.27 -20.11
C MET A 59 -7.61 -2.28 -20.16
N VAL A 60 -7.82 -3.47 -20.73
CA VAL A 60 -6.81 -4.54 -20.71
C VAL A 60 -5.55 -4.14 -21.48
N PRO A 61 -5.64 -3.63 -22.72
CA PRO A 61 -4.45 -3.15 -23.43
C PRO A 61 -3.77 -2.00 -22.71
N MET A 62 -4.54 -1.08 -22.09
CA MET A 62 -3.97 0.03 -21.34
C MET A 62 -3.11 -0.46 -20.17
N ILE A 63 -3.65 -1.33 -19.32
CA ILE A 63 -2.92 -1.90 -18.17
C ILE A 63 -1.67 -2.65 -18.65
N GLN A 64 -1.82 -3.54 -19.64
CA GLN A 64 -0.70 -4.33 -20.17
C GLN A 64 0.39 -3.46 -20.80
N ASN A 65 0.02 -2.42 -21.55
CA ASN A 65 0.96 -1.53 -22.21
C ASN A 65 1.72 -0.67 -21.20
N ILE A 66 1.07 -0.19 -20.14
CA ILE A 66 1.76 0.54 -19.06
C ILE A 66 2.77 -0.38 -18.37
N ILE A 67 2.37 -1.60 -17.99
CA ILE A 67 3.29 -2.58 -17.39
C ILE A 67 4.49 -2.85 -18.32
N LYS A 68 4.23 -3.09 -19.61
CA LYS A 68 5.28 -3.32 -20.61
C LYS A 68 6.20 -2.11 -20.75
N ALA A 69 5.65 -0.90 -20.80
CA ALA A 69 6.43 0.34 -20.92
C ALA A 69 7.34 0.54 -19.71
N VAL A 70 6.81 0.38 -18.49
CA VAL A 70 7.61 0.49 -17.26
C VAL A 70 8.69 -0.60 -17.20
N ARG A 71 8.40 -1.81 -17.67
CA ARG A 71 9.39 -2.91 -17.70
C ARG A 71 10.40 -2.80 -18.83
N SER A 72 10.14 -1.98 -19.85
CA SER A 72 11.07 -1.79 -20.97
C SER A 72 12.33 -1.01 -20.57
N ASP A 73 12.24 -0.20 -19.50
CA ASP A 73 13.38 0.46 -18.89
C ASP A 73 13.97 -0.41 -17.76
N PRO A 74 15.25 -0.83 -17.83
CA PRO A 74 15.86 -1.71 -16.83
C PRO A 74 15.92 -1.14 -15.41
N GLN A 75 16.08 0.18 -15.26
CA GLN A 75 16.09 0.83 -13.95
C GLN A 75 14.69 0.86 -13.36
N MET A 76 13.68 1.12 -14.19
CA MET A 76 12.28 1.10 -13.79
C MET A 76 11.79 -0.30 -13.46
N ALA A 77 12.14 -1.31 -14.29
CA ALA A 77 11.72 -2.69 -14.11
C ALA A 77 12.13 -3.27 -12.74
N LYS A 78 13.30 -2.89 -12.24
CA LYS A 78 13.83 -3.36 -10.95
C LYS A 78 13.24 -2.62 -9.75
N ASN A 79 12.97 -1.33 -9.90
CA ASN A 79 12.70 -0.46 -8.76
C ASN A 79 11.23 0.01 -8.66
N SER A 80 10.38 -0.25 -9.66
CA SER A 80 8.99 0.20 -9.69
C SER A 80 8.00 -0.86 -9.24
N GLY A 81 7.13 -0.50 -8.31
CA GLY A 81 5.89 -1.18 -7.96
C GLY A 81 4.72 -0.78 -8.86
N PHE A 82 3.66 -1.58 -8.80
CA PHE A 82 2.40 -1.29 -9.47
C PHE A 82 1.26 -1.28 -8.46
N ALA A 83 0.37 -0.30 -8.56
CA ALA A 83 -0.91 -0.33 -7.86
C ALA A 83 -2.04 -0.10 -8.87
N LEU A 84 -3.18 -0.75 -8.67
CA LEU A 84 -4.38 -0.54 -9.47
C LEU A 84 -5.45 0.09 -8.60
N SER A 85 -6.04 1.19 -9.06
CA SER A 85 -7.11 1.93 -8.38
C SER A 85 -8.32 2.01 -9.30
N THR A 86 -9.47 1.58 -8.79
CA THR A 86 -10.72 1.52 -9.53
C THR A 86 -11.94 1.62 -8.59
N SER A 87 -13.08 2.02 -9.14
CA SER A 87 -14.38 1.94 -8.50
C SER A 87 -14.87 0.49 -8.31
N MET A 88 -14.30 -0.47 -9.05
CA MET A 88 -14.71 -1.87 -9.05
C MET A 88 -14.54 -2.54 -7.68
N PRO A 89 -15.52 -3.33 -7.19
CA PRO A 89 -15.36 -4.17 -6.01
C PRO A 89 -14.29 -5.26 -6.22
N LEU A 90 -13.72 -5.79 -5.14
CA LEU A 90 -12.65 -6.78 -5.23
C LEU A 90 -13.03 -8.04 -6.03
N ASP A 91 -14.22 -8.58 -5.83
CA ASP A 91 -14.67 -9.82 -6.49
C ASP A 91 -14.80 -9.65 -8.01
N GLU A 92 -15.28 -8.49 -8.44
CA GLU A 92 -15.38 -8.13 -9.85
C GLU A 92 -13.98 -7.86 -10.42
N LEU A 93 -13.12 -7.15 -9.69
CA LEU A 93 -11.75 -6.86 -10.12
C LEU A 93 -10.91 -8.13 -10.29
N THR A 94 -11.01 -9.07 -9.36
CA THR A 94 -10.29 -10.33 -9.46
C THR A 94 -10.80 -11.17 -10.62
N SER A 95 -12.10 -11.13 -10.92
CA SER A 95 -12.71 -11.78 -12.09
C SER A 95 -12.24 -11.16 -13.40
N PHE A 96 -12.21 -9.82 -13.48
CA PHE A 96 -11.71 -9.05 -14.62
C PHE A 96 -10.22 -9.30 -14.89
N LEU A 97 -9.37 -9.25 -13.86
CA LEU A 97 -7.94 -9.53 -14.03
C LEU A 97 -7.70 -10.97 -14.49
N LYS A 98 -8.52 -11.91 -14.00
CA LYS A 98 -8.48 -13.31 -14.41
C LYS A 98 -8.92 -13.50 -15.86
N SER A 99 -9.99 -12.84 -16.33
CA SER A 99 -10.41 -12.89 -17.74
C SER A 99 -9.33 -12.30 -18.66
N ALA A 100 -8.69 -11.21 -18.21
CA ALA A 100 -7.60 -10.52 -18.89
C ALA A 100 -6.25 -11.27 -18.87
N LYS A 101 -6.15 -12.39 -18.14
CA LYS A 101 -4.90 -13.16 -17.91
C LYS A 101 -3.79 -12.31 -17.28
N ILE A 102 -4.15 -11.34 -16.43
CA ILE A 102 -3.22 -10.52 -15.67
C ILE A 102 -3.15 -11.10 -14.26
N PRO A 103 -2.01 -11.68 -13.84
CA PRO A 103 -1.89 -12.21 -12.49
C PRO A 103 -2.01 -11.08 -11.46
N VAL A 104 -2.75 -11.30 -10.39
CA VAL A 104 -2.89 -10.28 -9.33
C VAL A 104 -1.56 -9.96 -8.65
N SER A 105 -0.63 -10.92 -8.65
CA SER A 105 0.75 -10.73 -8.18
C SER A 105 1.59 -9.76 -9.02
N GLU A 106 1.09 -9.29 -10.17
CA GLU A 106 1.70 -8.19 -10.92
C GLU A 106 1.64 -6.88 -10.13
N PHE A 107 0.60 -6.72 -9.32
CA PHE A 107 0.39 -5.54 -8.51
C PHE A 107 0.98 -5.73 -7.13
N ASP A 108 1.44 -4.64 -6.53
CA ASP A 108 1.87 -4.57 -5.14
C ASP A 108 0.73 -4.10 -4.23
N ALA A 109 -0.29 -3.43 -4.78
CA ALA A 109 -1.52 -3.04 -4.08
C ALA A 109 -2.71 -2.96 -5.04
N LEU A 110 -3.90 -3.30 -4.55
CA LEU A 110 -5.18 -3.07 -5.21
C LEU A 110 -6.00 -2.10 -4.35
N ILE A 111 -6.54 -1.07 -4.96
CA ILE A 111 -7.41 -0.07 -4.36
C ILE A 111 -8.77 -0.22 -5.04
N CYS A 112 -9.75 -0.70 -4.29
CA CYS A 112 -11.06 -1.11 -4.80
C CYS A 112 -12.17 -0.22 -4.23
N SER A 113 -13.39 -0.41 -4.73
CA SER A 113 -14.60 0.16 -4.13
C SER A 113 -14.49 1.69 -3.97
N SER A 114 -13.99 2.36 -5.02
CA SER A 114 -13.71 3.81 -5.06
C SER A 114 -12.71 4.28 -3.99
N GLY A 115 -11.79 3.40 -3.58
CA GLY A 115 -10.78 3.70 -2.56
C GLY A 115 -11.26 3.56 -1.12
N SER A 116 -12.37 2.86 -0.88
CA SER A 116 -12.76 2.49 0.49
C SER A 116 -12.02 1.24 1.00
N GLU A 117 -11.39 0.48 0.10
CA GLU A 117 -10.72 -0.77 0.43
C GLU A 117 -9.35 -0.85 -0.25
N VAL A 118 -8.34 -1.33 0.49
CA VAL A 118 -6.98 -1.55 -0.03
C VAL A 118 -6.55 -2.97 0.30
N TYR A 119 -5.96 -3.66 -0.68
CA TYR A 119 -5.53 -5.04 -0.57
C TYR A 119 -4.07 -5.20 -1.03
N TYR A 120 -3.33 -6.06 -0.34
CA TYR A 120 -1.95 -6.39 -0.67
C TYR A 120 -1.81 -7.86 -1.09
N PRO A 121 -1.44 -8.16 -2.34
CA PRO A 121 -1.15 -9.52 -2.77
C PRO A 121 0.19 -10.02 -2.23
N GLY A 122 0.24 -11.27 -1.77
CA GLY A 122 1.51 -11.98 -1.53
C GLY A 122 2.08 -11.90 -0.11
N VAL A 123 1.25 -11.55 0.89
CA VAL A 123 1.67 -11.63 2.30
C VAL A 123 1.58 -13.07 2.86
N GLU A 124 0.57 -13.84 2.47
CA GLU A 124 0.40 -15.26 2.84
C GLU A 124 -0.04 -16.09 1.63
N ASP A 125 0.88 -16.87 1.05
CA ASP A 125 0.63 -17.85 -0.04
C ASP A 125 -0.14 -17.33 -1.26
N GLY A 126 0.07 -16.06 -1.63
CA GLY A 126 -0.59 -15.45 -2.78
C GLY A 126 -2.06 -15.07 -2.54
N LYS A 127 -2.56 -15.17 -1.30
CA LYS A 127 -3.86 -14.61 -0.93
C LYS A 127 -3.79 -13.08 -0.91
N LEU A 128 -4.88 -12.47 -1.35
CA LEU A 128 -5.15 -11.04 -1.19
C LEU A 128 -5.59 -10.80 0.25
N LEU A 129 -4.81 -10.01 0.99
CA LEU A 129 -5.18 -9.60 2.34
C LEU A 129 -5.61 -8.13 2.34
N PRO A 130 -6.73 -7.79 2.98
CA PRO A 130 -7.07 -6.38 3.20
C PRO A 130 -6.03 -5.71 4.10
N ASP A 131 -5.83 -4.42 3.91
CA ASP A 131 -5.06 -3.59 4.82
C ASP A 131 -5.84 -3.46 6.16
N PRO A 132 -5.29 -3.96 7.28
CA PRO A 132 -5.95 -3.97 8.59
C PRO A 132 -6.10 -2.58 9.18
N ASP A 133 -5.19 -1.66 8.84
CA ASP A 133 -5.13 -0.33 9.43
C ASP A 133 -5.80 0.72 8.53
N TYR A 134 -6.09 0.39 7.26
CA TYR A 134 -6.64 1.33 6.27
C TYR A 134 -7.90 2.04 6.76
N SER A 135 -8.88 1.28 7.29
CA SER A 135 -10.11 1.84 7.82
C SER A 135 -9.86 2.92 8.89
N SER A 136 -8.92 2.67 9.80
CA SER A 136 -8.51 3.63 10.84
C SER A 136 -7.77 4.84 10.28
N HIS A 137 -7.01 4.65 9.20
CA HIS A 137 -6.28 5.73 8.52
C HIS A 137 -7.20 6.66 7.73
N ILE A 138 -8.30 6.14 7.18
CA ILE A 138 -9.29 6.93 6.42
C ILE A 138 -10.43 7.48 7.28
N ASP A 139 -10.58 7.01 8.53
CA ASP A 139 -11.59 7.51 9.49
C ASP A 139 -11.32 8.95 9.97
N TYR A 140 -10.36 9.64 9.35
CA TYR A 140 -10.14 11.06 9.57
C TYR A 140 -11.33 11.87 9.06
N ARG A 141 -12.16 12.30 10.01
CA ARG A 141 -13.15 13.34 9.83
C ARG A 141 -12.43 14.63 9.46
N TRP A 142 -12.39 14.95 8.16
CA TRP A 142 -12.34 16.35 7.76
C TRP A 142 -13.40 17.04 8.60
N GLY A 143 -12.98 17.96 9.47
CA GLY A 143 -13.89 18.64 10.39
C GLY A 143 -15.13 19.03 9.60
N ASN A 144 -16.31 18.74 10.14
CA ASN A 144 -17.63 18.96 9.53
C ASN A 144 -17.94 20.45 9.23
N GLU A 145 -16.93 21.27 8.94
CA GLU A 145 -17.00 22.70 8.65
C GLU A 145 -17.22 23.00 7.15
N GLY A 146 -17.44 21.98 6.32
CA GLY A 146 -17.94 22.15 4.95
C GLY A 146 -19.45 21.95 4.90
N ARG A 147 -20.21 22.95 5.36
CA ARG A 147 -21.67 23.06 5.17
C ARG A 147 -21.99 24.14 4.15
#